data_AF-A0A7X7VGN0-F1
#
_entry.id   AF-A0A7X7VGN0-F1
#
_cell.length_a   1.000
_cell.length_b   1.000
_cell.length_c   1.000
_cell.angle_alpha   90.00
_cell.angle_beta   90.00
_cell.angle_gamma   90.00
#
_symmetry.space_group_name_H-M   'P 1'
#
loop_
_entity.id
_entity.type
_entity.pdbx_description
1 polymer ?
#
loop_
_entity_poly.entity_id
_entity_poly.type
_entity_poly.pdbx_seq_one_letter_code
_entity_poly.pdbx_strand_id
1 'polypeptide(L)'
;RHLPDDWERLYGYRPLLVETLVERARFSGTCYKAANWIHLGCTQGRGRMDRDHAAHGKSIKDIYVYPLCRQAQDSLRNAVPPVFVDTEEPDAFV
;
A
#
# COMPACT_ATOMS: atom_id res chain seq x y z
N ARG A 1 -7.99 -8.08 14.66
CA ARG A 1 -7.21 -7.66 13.46
C ARG A 1 -7.68 -8.55 12.32
N HIS A 2 -8.69 -8.14 11.55
CA HIS A 2 -9.33 -8.98 10.52
C HIS A 2 -8.85 -8.70 9.10
N LEU A 3 -8.23 -7.53 8.88
CA LEU A 3 -7.82 -7.07 7.55
C LEU A 3 -7.04 -8.10 6.73
N PRO A 4 -5.98 -8.76 7.25
CA PRO A 4 -5.23 -9.70 6.43
C PRO A 4 -6.04 -10.94 6.03
N ASP A 5 -6.88 -11.44 6.94
CA ASP A 5 -7.70 -12.64 6.71
C ASP A 5 -8.84 -12.34 5.74
N ASP A 6 -9.48 -11.17 5.87
CA ASP A 6 -10.52 -10.72 4.96
C ASP A 6 -9.98 -10.47 3.55
N TRP A 7 -8.79 -9.87 3.45
CA TRP A 7 -8.15 -9.62 2.17
C TRP A 7 -7.77 -10.92 1.46
N GLU A 8 -7.21 -11.88 2.21
CA GLU A 8 -6.87 -13.20 1.67
C GLU A 8 -8.10 -13.96 1.17
N ARG A 9 -9.22 -13.88 1.90
CA ARG A 9 -10.49 -14.48 1.47
C ARG A 9 -11.02 -13.87 0.17
N LEU A 10 -10.90 -12.56 0.00
CA LEU A 10 -11.48 -11.85 -1.16
C LEU A 10 -10.58 -11.82 -2.39
N TYR A 11 -9.25 -11.80 -2.20
CA TYR A 11 -8.29 -11.58 -3.28
C TYR A 11 -7.29 -12.73 -3.45
N GLY A 12 -7.37 -13.78 -2.65
CA GLY A 12 -6.54 -14.98 -2.77
C GLY A 12 -5.09 -14.81 -2.32
N TYR A 13 -4.73 -13.69 -1.67
CA TYR A 13 -3.40 -13.49 -1.11
C TYR A 13 -3.41 -12.65 0.16
N ARG A 14 -2.45 -12.90 1.04
CA ARG A 14 -2.34 -12.20 2.33
C ARG A 14 -1.46 -10.95 2.24
N PRO A 15 -1.96 -9.75 2.58
CA PRO A 15 -1.13 -8.55 2.62
C PRO A 15 -0.19 -8.57 3.84
N LEU A 16 1.07 -8.17 3.62
CA LEU A 16 2.11 -8.15 4.66
C LEU A 16 2.24 -6.79 5.36
N LEU A 17 1.89 -5.71 4.66
CA LEU A 17 1.81 -4.35 5.19
C LEU A 17 0.72 -3.57 4.43
N VAL A 18 0.32 -2.43 4.99
CA VAL A 18 -0.43 -1.40 4.26
C VAL A 18 0.41 -0.14 4.13
N GLU A 19 0.25 0.58 3.02
CA GLU A 19 0.87 1.87 2.79
C GLU A 19 -0.16 2.98 2.61
N THR A 20 0.22 4.21 2.92
CA THR A 20 -0.58 5.39 2.68
C THR A 20 0.29 6.60 2.36
N LEU A 21 -0.28 7.57 1.64
CA LEU A 21 0.40 8.75 1.14
C LEU A 21 -0.29 10.00 1.67
N VAL A 22 0.43 10.80 2.44
CA VAL A 22 -0.08 12.04 3.06
C VAL A 22 0.48 13.24 2.32
N GLU A 23 -0.39 14.16 1.93
CA GLU A 23 0.05 15.38 1.24
C GLU A 23 0.81 16.31 2.19
N ARG A 24 2.15 16.36 2.09
CA ARG A 24 3.02 16.97 3.10
C ARG A 24 2.75 18.46 3.27
N ALA A 25 2.47 19.16 2.17
CA ALA A 25 2.21 20.60 2.20
C ALA A 25 0.89 20.96 2.91
N ARG A 26 -0.05 20.00 3.04
CA ARG A 26 -1.38 20.24 3.58
C ARG A 26 -1.60 19.59 4.95
N PHE A 27 -0.94 18.46 5.22
CA PHE A 27 -1.22 17.64 6.38
C PHE A 27 0.07 17.14 7.05
N SER A 28 0.09 17.15 8.38
CA SER A 28 1.23 16.69 9.18
C SER A 28 1.27 15.18 9.42
N GLY A 29 0.26 14.44 8.96
CA GLY A 29 0.14 12.98 9.16
C GLY A 29 -0.07 12.56 10.60
N THR A 30 -0.58 13.45 11.47
CA THR A 30 -0.65 13.23 12.93
C THR A 30 -1.38 11.94 13.31
N CYS A 31 -2.50 11.61 12.66
CA CYS A 31 -3.24 10.37 12.95
C CYS A 31 -2.41 9.11 12.66
N TYR A 32 -1.57 9.12 11.63
CA TYR A 32 -0.70 7.99 11.31
C TYR A 32 0.46 7.88 12.30
N LYS A 33 1.08 9.02 12.64
CA LYS A 33 2.12 9.08 13.70
C LYS A 33 1.61 8.55 15.04
N ALA A 34 0.36 8.89 15.40
CA ALA A 34 -0.26 8.44 16.65
C ALA A 34 -0.74 6.98 16.60
N ALA A 35 -1.02 6.43 15.42
CA ALA A 35 -1.55 5.07 15.24
C ALA A 35 -0.47 4.00 15.01
N ASN A 36 0.77 4.25 15.43
CA ASN A 36 1.92 3.34 15.26
C ASN A 36 2.27 3.04 13.78
N TRP A 37 2.00 3.97 12.86
CA TRP A 37 2.52 3.86 11.50
C TRP A 37 3.98 4.33 11.47
N ILE A 38 4.77 3.71 10.60
CA ILE A 38 6.18 4.01 10.38
C ILE A 38 6.28 4.97 9.21
N HIS A 39 6.92 6.12 9.42
CA HIS A 39 7.27 7.05 8.34
C HIS A 39 8.48 6.54 7.58
N LEU A 40 8.36 6.37 6.25
CA LEU A 40 9.46 5.86 5.40
C LEU A 40 10.19 6.95 4.61
N GLY A 41 9.68 8.18 4.61
CA GLY A 41 10.23 9.28 3.82
C GLY A 41 9.16 9.95 2.96
N CYS A 42 9.57 10.54 1.84
CA CYS A 42 8.65 11.24 0.94
C CYS A 42 8.82 10.84 -0.53
N THR A 43 7.73 10.96 -1.28
CA THR A 43 7.75 10.81 -2.74
C THR A 43 8.57 11.92 -3.39
N GLN A 44 9.05 11.69 -4.61
CA GLN A 44 9.85 12.67 -5.34
C GLN A 44 9.02 13.74 -6.08
N GLY A 45 7.72 13.86 -5.79
CA GLY A 45 6.83 14.76 -6.54
C GLY A 45 6.70 14.36 -8.02
N ARG A 46 6.80 13.07 -8.33
CA ARG A 46 6.65 12.54 -9.69
C ARG A 46 5.39 11.69 -9.76
N GLY A 47 4.66 11.82 -10.86
CA GLY A 47 3.48 10.99 -11.10
C GLY A 47 3.71 10.05 -12.27
N ARG A 48 2.83 9.06 -12.41
CA ARG A 48 2.93 7.97 -13.40
C ARG A 48 3.21 8.41 -14.85
N MET A 49 2.73 9.60 -15.23
CA MET A 49 2.85 10.16 -16.59
C MET A 49 3.95 11.24 -16.72
N ASP A 50 4.91 11.33 -15.80
CA ASP A 50 6.02 12.30 -15.85
C ASP A 50 7.10 11.87 -16.86
N ARG A 51 6.74 11.87 -18.15
CA ARG A 51 7.60 11.41 -19.26
C ARG A 51 8.76 12.36 -19.54
N ASP A 52 8.56 13.65 -19.27
CA ASP A 52 9.53 14.71 -19.56
C ASP A 52 10.39 15.07 -18.33
N HIS A 53 10.31 14.28 -17.26
CA HIS A 53 11.02 14.51 -15.97
C HIS A 53 10.81 15.88 -15.34
N ALA A 54 9.81 16.63 -15.78
CA ALA A 54 9.64 18.03 -15.44
C ALA A 54 8.93 18.23 -14.09
N ALA A 55 8.61 17.15 -13.34
CA ALA A 55 8.06 17.21 -11.98
C ALA A 55 6.96 18.29 -11.85
N HIS A 56 6.02 18.29 -12.80
CA HIS A 56 5.03 19.34 -13.08
C HIS A 56 4.15 19.70 -11.86
N GLY A 57 4.67 20.47 -10.90
CA GLY A 57 3.93 20.90 -9.71
C GLY A 57 3.32 19.75 -8.91
N LYS A 58 3.82 18.52 -9.07
CA LYS A 58 3.26 17.34 -8.42
C LYS A 58 3.72 17.30 -6.98
N SER A 59 2.74 17.08 -6.13
CA SER A 59 2.83 17.33 -4.71
C SER A 59 3.64 16.23 -4.00
N ILE A 60 4.60 16.65 -3.17
CA ILE A 60 5.47 15.75 -2.40
C ILE A 60 4.67 15.15 -1.26
N LYS A 61 4.58 13.83 -1.21
CA LYS A 61 3.78 13.11 -0.22
C LYS A 61 4.67 12.40 0.79
N ASP A 62 4.33 12.46 2.06
CA ASP A 62 4.90 11.58 3.07
C ASP A 62 4.36 10.16 2.92
N ILE A 63 5.25 9.18 3.00
CA ILE A 63 4.94 7.76 2.90
C ILE A 63 4.90 7.20 4.33
N TYR A 64 3.76 6.60 4.69
CA TYR A 64 3.63 5.86 5.94
C TYR A 64 3.26 4.42 5.64
N VAL A 65 3.82 3.49 6.43
CA VAL A 65 3.46 2.08 6.36
C VAL A 65 3.06 1.53 7.72
N TYR A 66 2.19 0.53 7.71
CA TYR A 66 1.83 -0.24 8.89
C TYR A 66 2.04 -1.74 8.64
N PRO A 67 3.03 -2.37 9.29
CA PRO A 67 3.26 -3.81 9.18
C PRO A 67 2.09 -4.62 9.76
N LEU A 68 1.58 -5.59 9.00
CA LEU A 68 0.51 -6.49 9.44
C LEU A 68 1.06 -7.76 10.11
N CYS A 69 2.35 -8.06 9.90
CA CYS A 69 3.09 -9.11 10.59
C CYS A 69 4.45 -8.59 11.10
N ARG A 70 5.06 -9.30 12.05
CA ARG A 70 6.30 -8.89 12.72
C ARG A 70 7.50 -8.77 11.77
N GLN A 71 7.54 -9.59 10.73
CA GLN A 71 8.68 -9.72 9.81
C GLN A 71 8.34 -9.23 8.39
N ALA A 72 7.43 -8.24 8.27
CA ALA A 72 6.90 -7.80 6.98
C ALA A 72 7.99 -7.47 5.95
N GLN A 73 9.09 -6.81 6.36
CA GLN A 73 10.20 -6.47 5.45
C GLN A 73 10.96 -7.70 4.94
N ASP A 74 11.21 -8.70 5.79
CA ASP A 74 11.88 -9.95 5.38
C ASP A 74 10.96 -10.78 4.49
N SER A 75 9.69 -10.88 4.86
CA SER A 75 8.70 -11.57 4.05
C SER A 75 8.55 -10.91 2.68
N LEU A 76 8.47 -9.59 2.58
CA LEU A 76 8.36 -8.89 1.28
C LEU A 76 9.59 -9.07 0.39
N ARG A 77 10.79 -9.17 0.96
CA ARG A 77 12.02 -9.39 0.19
C ARG A 77 12.11 -10.78 -0.41
N ASN A 78 11.51 -11.77 0.25
CA ASN A 78 11.65 -13.19 -0.10
C ASN A 78 10.37 -13.82 -0.65
N ALA A 79 9.23 -13.12 -0.57
CA ALA A 79 7.95 -13.62 -1.03
C ALA A 79 7.90 -13.70 -2.55
N VAL A 80 7.22 -14.72 -3.04
CA VAL A 80 6.77 -14.77 -4.43
C VAL A 80 5.56 -13.82 -4.55
N PRO A 81 5.57 -12.85 -5.48
CA PRO A 81 4.43 -11.97 -5.68
C PRO A 81 3.17 -12.78 -5.98
N PRO A 82 2.04 -12.49 -5.32
CA PRO A 82 0.80 -13.20 -5.59
C PRO A 82 0.34 -12.90 -7.01
N VAL A 83 -0.13 -13.94 -7.70
CA VAL A 83 -0.81 -13.80 -8.98
C VAL A 83 -2.29 -13.63 -8.68
N PHE A 84 -2.89 -12.56 -9.20
CA PHE A 84 -4.34 -12.43 -9.15
C PHE A 84 -4.94 -13.53 -10.01
N VAL A 85 -5.66 -14.45 -9.38
CA VAL A 85 -6.42 -15.49 -10.06
C VAL A 85 -7.85 -15.02 -10.10
N ASP A 86 -8.33 -14.69 -11.30
CA ASP A 86 -9.75 -14.43 -11.50
C ASP A 86 -10.48 -15.74 -11.28
N THR A 87 -11.09 -15.89 -10.11
CA THR A 87 -11.95 -17.02 -9.85
C THR A 87 -13.28 -16.62 -10.45
N GLU A 88 -13.47 -16.88 -11.74
CA GLU A 88 -14.82 -16.88 -12.29
C GLU A 88 -15.61 -17.92 -11.51
N GLU A 89 -16.46 -17.47 -10.59
CA GLU A 89 -17.53 -18.33 -10.12
C GLU A 89 -18.40 -18.61 -11.35
N PRO A 90 -18.54 -19.88 -11.80
CA PRO A 90 -19.47 -20.18 -12.87
C PRO A 90 -20.86 -19.73 -12.39
N ASP A 91 -21.48 -18.83 -13.16
CA ASP A 91 -22.79 -18.24 -12.92
C ASP A 91 -23.69 -19.12 -12.05
N ALA A 92 -23.75 -18.81 -10.74
CA ALA A 92 -24.63 -19.45 -9.79
C ALA A 92 -26.07 -18.94 -9.97
N PHE A 93 -26.60 -19.04 -11.20
CA PHE A 93 -28.00 -18.82 -11.52
C PHE A 93 -28.42 -19.75 -12.68
N VAL A 94 -28.75 -21.00 -12.32
CA VAL A 94 -29.85 -21.75 -12.95
C VAL A 94 -31.06 -21.59 -12.05
#